data_AF-A0A7W1XBV1-F1
#
_entry.id   AF-A0A7W1XBV1-F1
#
_cell.length_a   1.000
_cell.length_b   1.000
_cell.length_c   1.000
_cell.angle_alpha   90.00
_cell.angle_beta   90.00
_cell.angle_gamma   90.00
#
_symmetry.space_group_name_H-M   'P 1'
#
loop_
_entity.id
_entity.type
_entity.pdbx_description
1 polymer ?
#
loop_
_entity_poly.entity_id
_entity_poly.type
_entity_poly.pdbx_seq_one_letter_code
_entity_poly.pdbx_strand_id
1 'polypeptide(L)' 'MIKARKAKGLTQRELADMIGIRETSVSNWEVERSLPRLEVARAVSKVLGFSIEFLFFEEEPSDGHRTLS' A
#
# COMPACT_ATOMS: atom_id res chain seq x y z
N MET A 1 -2.17 0.46 2.12
CA MET A 1 -0.70 0.59 2.40
C MET A 1 -0.32 1.46 3.61
N ILE A 2 -0.77 2.73 3.74
CA ILE A 2 -0.30 3.68 4.79
C ILE A 2 -0.32 3.11 6.21
N LYS A 3 -1.44 2.48 6.59
CA LYS A 3 -1.62 1.90 7.93
C LYS A 3 -0.57 0.82 8.23
N ALA A 4 -0.30 -0.05 7.25
CA ALA A 4 0.70 -1.11 7.35
C ALA A 4 2.12 -0.55 7.54
N ARG A 5 2.51 0.45 6.74
CA ARG A 5 3.82 1.09 6.87
C ARG A 5 3.99 1.76 8.22
N LYS A 6 2.99 2.54 8.67
CA LYS A 6 3.03 3.21 9.97
C LYS A 6 3.07 2.22 11.14
N ALA A 7 2.39 1.08 11.05
CA ALA A 7 2.45 0.03 12.06
C ALA A 7 3.86 -0.58 12.22
N LYS A 8 4.70 -0.51 11.17
CA LYS A 8 6.12 -0.88 11.23
C LYS A 8 7.03 0.25 11.73
N GLY A 9 6.48 1.43 12.03
CA GLY A 9 7.27 2.60 12.44
C GLY A 9 8.11 3.21 11.32
N LEU A 10 7.86 2.84 10.06
CA LEU A 10 8.68 3.28 8.92
C LEU A 10 8.15 4.58 8.33
N THR A 11 9.03 5.49 7.94
CA THR A 11 8.77 6.60 7.03
C THR A 11 8.66 6.12 5.57
N GLN A 12 8.14 6.97 4.67
CA GLN A 12 8.10 6.64 3.23
C GLN A 12 9.50 6.44 2.65
N ARG A 13 10.46 7.26 3.09
CA ARG A 13 11.87 7.18 2.71
C ARG A 13 12.50 5.86 3.17
N GLU A 14 12.34 5.48 4.42
CA GLU A 14 12.91 4.23 4.94
C GLU A 14 12.36 2.99 4.20
N LEU A 15 11.05 2.95 3.93
CA LEU A 15 10.48 1.87 3.13
C LEU A 15 11.06 1.83 1.71
N ALA A 16 11.25 3.01 1.09
CA ALA A 16 11.82 3.10 -0.25
C ALA A 16 13.29 2.65 -0.27
N ASP A 17 14.08 3.05 0.72
CA ASP A 17 15.49 2.70 0.86
C ASP A 17 15.67 1.19 1.09
N MET A 18 14.79 0.55 1.88
CA MET A 18 14.80 -0.90 2.09
C MET A 18 14.52 -1.71 0.82
N ILE A 19 13.81 -1.12 -0.16
CA ILE A 19 13.44 -1.79 -1.42
C ILE A 19 14.37 -1.37 -2.57
N GLY A 20 15.09 -0.26 -2.44
CA GLY A 20 15.95 0.29 -3.49
C GLY A 20 15.19 1.08 -4.56
N ILE A 21 14.15 1.81 -4.16
CA ILE A 21 13.32 2.63 -5.06
C ILE A 21 13.30 4.10 -4.62
N ARG A 22 12.63 4.96 -5.39
CA ARG A 22 12.42 6.35 -4.99
C ARG A 22 11.26 6.47 -4.00
N GLU A 23 11.44 7.30 -2.97
CA GLU A 23 10.39 7.69 -2.02
C GLU A 23 9.11 8.17 -2.72
N THR A 24 9.24 8.90 -3.83
CA THR A 24 8.10 9.37 -4.63
C THR A 24 7.21 8.23 -5.13
N SER A 25 7.76 7.03 -5.32
CA SER A 25 6.98 5.85 -5.69
C SER A 25 6.07 5.44 -4.53
N VAL A 26 6.62 5.36 -3.32
CA VAL A 26 5.86 5.07 -2.09
C VAL A 26 4.77 6.11 -1.87
N SER A 27 5.12 7.39 -1.97
CA SER A 27 4.18 8.50 -1.88
C SER A 27 3.01 8.35 -2.86
N ASN A 28 3.30 8.07 -4.14
CA ASN A 28 2.27 7.89 -5.18
C ASN A 28 1.36 6.69 -4.92
N TRP A 29 1.86 5.60 -4.34
CA TRP A 29 1.01 4.45 -4.00
C TRP A 29 0.11 4.73 -2.81
N GLU A 30 0.55 5.53 -1.84
CA GLU A 30 -0.24 5.89 -0.66
C GLU A 30 -1.41 6.81 -0.97
N VAL A 31 -1.33 7.56 -2.07
CA VAL A 31 -2.40 8.43 -2.57
C VAL A 31 -3.05 7.89 -3.85
N GLU A 32 -2.87 6.59 -4.13
CA GLU A 32 -3.53 5.87 -5.24
C GLU A 32 -3.26 6.45 -6.64
N ARG A 33 -2.20 7.25 -6.81
CA ARG A 33 -1.79 7.82 -8.11
C ARG A 33 -1.21 6.78 -9.06
N SER A 34 -0.69 5.69 -8.53
CA SER A 34 -0.12 4.59 -9.31
C SER A 34 -0.05 3.32 -8.48
N LEU A 35 0.21 2.19 -9.15
CA LEU A 35 0.49 0.91 -8.50
C LEU A 35 1.95 0.48 -8.75
N PRO A 36 2.57 -0.24 -7.80
CA PRO A 36 3.87 -0.86 -8.04
C PRO A 36 3.78 -1.97 -9.09
N ARG A 37 4.90 -2.26 -9.75
CA ARG A 37 5.06 -3.51 -10.50
C ARG A 37 5.03 -4.69 -9.53
N LEU A 38 4.61 -5.86 -10.02
CA LEU A 38 4.43 -7.06 -9.18
C LEU A 38 5.68 -7.44 -8.38
N GLU A 39 6.88 -7.30 -8.95
CA GLU A 39 8.13 -7.56 -8.24
C GLU A 39 8.32 -6.63 -7.04
N VAL A 40 8.04 -5.34 -7.22
CA VAL A 40 8.12 -4.33 -6.16
C VAL A 40 7.01 -4.55 -5.13
N ALA A 41 5.80 -4.91 -5.56
CA ALA A 41 4.70 -5.26 -4.65
C ALA A 41 5.08 -6.44 -3.74
N ARG A 42 5.75 -7.47 -4.28
CA ARG A 42 6.29 -8.59 -3.49
C ARG A 42 7.34 -8.13 -2.47
N ALA A 43 8.21 -7.20 -2.85
CA ALA A 43 9.20 -6.64 -1.92
C ALA A 43 8.54 -5.86 -0.77
N VAL A 44 7.57 -4.99 -1.08
CA VAL A 44 6.79 -4.25 -0.07
C VAL A 44 6.07 -5.22 0.86
N SER A 45 5.42 -6.26 0.30
CA SER A 45 4.75 -7.31 1.06
C SER A 45 5.67 -7.99 2.07
N LYS A 46 6.90 -8.35 1.66
CA LYS A 46 7.90 -8.93 2.56
C LYS A 46 8.34 -7.99 3.67
N VAL A 47 8.58 -6.72 3.36
CA VAL A 47 9.02 -5.71 4.34
C VAL A 47 7.93 -5.42 5.37
N LEU A 48 6.69 -5.25 4.90
CA LEU A 48 5.56 -4.87 5.75
C LEU A 48 4.90 -6.07 6.43
N GLY A 49 5.09 -7.30 5.91
CA GLY A 49 4.51 -8.52 6.47
C GLY A 49 3.01 -8.70 6.19
N PHE A 50 2.51 -8.13 5.10
CA PHE A 50 1.12 -8.24 4.67
C PHE A 50 1.03 -8.73 3.23
N SER A 51 -0.11 -9.31 2.83
CA SER A 51 -0.33 -9.74 1.45
C SER A 51 -0.38 -8.55 0.49
N ILE A 52 -0.14 -8.81 -0.80
CA ILE A 52 -0.22 -7.77 -1.84
C ILE A 52 -1.66 -7.25 -1.94
N GLU A 53 -2.64 -8.15 -1.81
CA GLU A 53 -4.07 -7.87 -1.82
C GLU A 53 -4.43 -6.88 -0.71
N PHE A 54 -4.00 -7.13 0.52
CA PHE A 54 -4.22 -6.22 1.65
C PHE A 54 -3.54 -4.86 1.44
N LEU A 55 -2.35 -4.83 0.83
CA LEU A 55 -1.58 -3.60 0.71
C LEU A 55 -2.08 -2.67 -0.38
N PHE A 56 -2.56 -3.22 -1.50
CA PHE A 56 -2.82 -2.49 -2.74
C PHE A 56 -4.23 -2.67 -3.32
N PHE A 57 -5.04 -3.56 -2.75
CA PHE A 57 -6.34 -3.95 -3.32
C PHE A 57 -7.46 -4.10 -2.27
N GLU A 58 -7.36 -3.47 -1.08
CA GLU A 58 -8.49 -3.48 -0.13
C GLU A 58 -9.69 -2.74 -0.73
N GLU A 59 -10.83 -3.43 -0.72
CA GLU A 59 -12.14 -2.91 -1.13
C GLU A 59 -12.55 -1.77 -0.20
N GLU A 60 -12.93 -0.63 -0.77
CA GLU A 60 -13.89 0.26 -0.12
C GLU A 60 -15.07 -0.61 0.34
N PRO A 61 -15.57 -0.51 1.60
CA PRO A 61 -16.89 -1.02 1.88
C PRO A 61 -17.82 -0.33 0.88
N SER A 62 -18.50 -1.10 0.04
CA SER A 62 -19.50 -0.59 -0.87
C SER A 62 -20.59 0.08 -0.03
N ASP A 63 -20.47 1.37 0.24
CA ASP A 63 -21.57 2.18 0.76
C ASP A 63 -22.52 2.41 -0.41
N GLY A 64 -23.39 1.43 -0.64
CA GLY A 64 -24.08 1.33 -1.92
C GLY A 64 -25.00 0.14 -2.13
N HIS A 65 -25.68 -0.37 -1.09
CA HIS A 65 -27.03 -0.91 -1.28
C HIS A 65 -28.03 -0.06 -0.50
N ARG A 66 -28.54 0.94 -1.19
CA ARG A 66 -29.78 1.62 -0.85
C ARG A 66 -30.92 0.63 -1.14
N THR A 67 -31.51 0.03 -0.12
CA THR A 67 -32.90 -0.42 -0.21
C THR A 67 -33.70 0.38 0.79
N LEU A 68 -34.54 1.25 0.22
CA LEU A 68 -35.74 1.74 0.87
C LEU A 68 -36.48 0.55 1.47
N SER A 69 -36.78 0.61 2.76
CA SER A 69 -37.88 -0.09 3.41
C SER A 69 -38.34 0.77 4.57
#